data_AF-A0A200PPF0-F1
#
_entry.id   AF-A0A200PPF0-F1
#
_cell.length_a   1.000
_cell.length_b   1.000
_cell.length_c   1.000
_cell.angle_alpha   90.00
_cell.angle_beta   90.00
_cell.angle_gamma   90.00
#
_symmetry.space_group_name_H-M   'P 1'
#
loop_
_entity.id
_entity.type
_entity.pdbx_description
1 polymer ?
#
loop_
_entity_poly.entity_id
_entity_poly.type
_entity_poly.pdbx_seq_one_letter_code
_entity_poly.pdbx_strand_id
1 'polypeptide(L)'
;MDPMKGSHVKLLAFDFLSLTQNASSSSSSSSSSASGAVFLYKKCRPVSRAETLGVVVSREFKANKFLKFLIDDGTGCVPCILWLNHLNSPYFSRRNPFNVRVLAEKANDHASQIQIGVLARIRGRVTAYRGTLQITVTDVLLERDPNAEILHWLDCIRLARNCYDRSINLPNLQKQQRRF
;
A
#
# COMPACT_ATOMS: atom_id res chain seq x y z
N MET A 1 15.59 0.64 15.37
CA MET A 1 15.04 0.29 14.04
C MET A 1 13.67 0.96 13.92
N ASP A 2 13.33 1.57 12.78
CA ASP A 2 12.01 2.21 12.58
C ASP A 2 10.91 1.12 12.48
N PRO A 3 9.89 1.10 13.37
CA PRO A 3 8.83 0.09 13.35
C PRO A 3 7.97 0.10 12.08
N MET A 4 7.99 1.17 11.28
CA MET A 4 7.26 1.22 10.00
C MET A 4 7.97 0.42 8.91
N LYS A 5 9.28 0.20 9.03
CA LYS A 5 10.08 -0.45 7.99
C LYS A 5 9.71 -1.91 7.83
N GLY A 6 9.14 -2.27 6.68
CA GLY A 6 8.80 -3.66 6.32
C GLY A 6 7.46 -4.15 6.88
N SER A 7 6.82 -3.37 7.75
CA SER A 7 5.48 -3.64 8.28
C SER A 7 4.38 -3.15 7.32
N HIS A 8 3.19 -3.73 7.38
CA HIS A 8 1.99 -3.12 6.81
C HIS A 8 1.47 -2.10 7.82
N VAL A 9 1.69 -0.81 7.56
CA VAL A 9 1.18 0.24 8.44
C VAL A 9 -0.34 0.32 8.30
N LYS A 10 -1.06 0.33 9.42
CA LYS A 10 -2.53 0.44 9.42
C LYS A 10 -2.88 1.92 9.26
N LEU A 11 -3.58 2.27 8.19
CA LEU A 11 -3.94 3.65 7.90
C LEU A 11 -5.41 3.75 7.53
N LEU A 12 -6.06 4.79 8.03
CA LEU A 12 -7.34 5.24 7.50
C LEU A 12 -7.14 5.89 6.12
N ALA A 13 -8.18 5.96 5.30
CA ALA A 13 -8.11 6.51 3.95
C ALA A 13 -7.60 7.95 3.95
N PHE A 14 -8.07 8.79 4.88
CA PHE A 14 -7.58 10.15 5.04
C PHE A 14 -6.05 10.22 5.27
N ASP A 15 -5.51 9.34 6.12
CA ASP A 15 -4.07 9.26 6.38
C ASP A 15 -3.29 8.67 5.21
N PHE A 16 -3.88 7.72 4.49
CA PHE A 16 -3.28 7.11 3.31
C PHE A 16 -3.16 8.11 2.15
N LEU A 17 -4.23 8.88 1.91
CA LEU A 17 -4.31 9.84 0.81
C LEU A 17 -3.45 11.09 1.06
N SER A 18 -3.03 11.34 2.30
CA SER A 18 -2.13 12.43 2.68
C SER A 18 -0.64 12.04 2.68
N LEU A 19 -0.28 10.82 2.26
CA LEU A 19 1.12 10.43 2.14
C LEU A 19 1.84 11.30 1.10
N THR A 20 3.02 11.81 1.47
CA THR A 20 3.80 12.67 0.58
C THR A 20 4.71 11.85 -0.31
N GLN A 21 4.74 12.21 -1.60
CA GLN A 21 5.63 11.62 -2.58
C GLN A 21 6.89 12.46 -2.70
N ASN A 22 8.07 11.82 -2.53
CA ASN A 22 9.33 12.42 -2.91
C ASN A 22 9.84 11.72 -4.18
N ALA A 23 9.78 12.41 -5.32
CA ALA A 23 10.53 11.97 -6.48
C ALA A 23 12.00 12.19 -6.14
N SER A 24 12.81 11.13 -6.13
CA SER A 24 14.26 11.33 -6.13
C SER A 24 14.59 12.19 -7.35
N SER A 25 14.97 13.44 -7.12
CA SER A 25 15.48 14.35 -8.14
C SER A 25 16.79 13.80 -8.66
N SER A 26 16.73 12.84 -9.57
CA SER A 26 17.85 12.54 -10.46
C SER A 26 17.87 13.63 -11.52
N SER A 27 18.42 14.79 -11.14
CA SER A 27 18.95 15.75 -12.09
C SER A 27 20.20 15.16 -12.73
N SER A 28 20.01 14.36 -13.77
CA SER A 28 20.99 14.19 -14.85
C SER A 28 20.35 13.43 -16.00
N SER A 29 20.34 14.13 -17.13
CA SER A 29 20.13 13.64 -18.48
C SER A 29 20.83 12.30 -18.74
N SER A 30 20.05 11.32 -19.21
CA SER A 30 20.32 10.42 -20.35
C SER A 30 19.86 8.97 -20.12
N SER A 31 19.19 8.44 -21.14
CA SER A 31 18.95 7.01 -21.44
C SER A 31 18.07 6.18 -20.49
N SER A 32 16.88 5.86 -21.00
CA SER A 32 16.17 4.56 -20.94
C SER A 32 16.29 3.68 -19.67
N SER A 33 15.13 3.41 -19.06
CA SER A 33 14.81 2.15 -18.36
C SER A 33 15.13 2.01 -16.87
N ALA A 34 14.94 3.06 -16.06
CA ALA A 34 14.68 2.90 -14.63
C ALA A 34 13.39 3.63 -14.27
N SER A 35 12.31 2.89 -14.05
CA SER A 35 11.10 3.43 -13.42
C SER A 35 11.51 4.05 -12.08
N GLY A 36 11.54 5.38 -11.99
CA GLY A 36 11.97 6.10 -10.79
C GLY A 36 11.23 5.56 -9.58
N ALA A 37 11.98 5.06 -8.59
CA ALA A 37 11.39 4.52 -7.39
C ALA A 37 10.67 5.66 -6.66
N VAL A 38 9.34 5.60 -6.62
CA VAL A 38 8.53 6.55 -5.87
C VAL A 38 8.62 6.18 -4.39
N PHE A 39 9.16 7.10 -3.58
CA PHE A 39 9.18 6.95 -2.14
C PHE A 39 8.04 7.75 -1.51
N LEU A 40 7.28 7.09 -0.64
CA LEU A 40 6.11 7.65 0.02
C LEU A 40 6.38 7.79 1.51
N TYR A 41 5.93 8.89 2.10
CA TYR A 41 6.26 9.23 3.48
C TYR A 41 5.03 9.66 4.27
N LYS A 42 5.00 9.29 5.56
CA LYS A 42 4.16 9.91 6.59
C LYS A 42 5.09 10.65 7.55
N LYS A 43 4.99 11.98 7.65
CA LYS A 43 5.84 12.83 8.53
C LYS A 43 7.33 12.45 8.48
N CYS A 44 7.91 12.42 7.28
CA CYS A 44 9.32 12.07 7.00
C CYS A 44 9.71 10.61 7.25
N ARG A 45 8.75 9.71 7.49
CA ARG A 45 9.01 8.27 7.69
C ARG A 45 8.54 7.47 6.47
N PRO A 46 9.40 6.61 5.92
CA PRO A 46 9.08 5.89 4.69
C PRO A 46 7.96 4.87 4.93
N VAL A 47 6.97 4.89 4.05
CA VAL A 47 5.85 3.96 4.00
C VAL A 47 5.95 3.14 2.71
N SER A 48 6.14 1.84 2.85
CA SER A 48 6.24 0.93 1.69
C SER A 48 5.08 -0.05 1.56
N ARG A 49 4.40 -0.36 2.66
CA ARG A 49 3.27 -1.30 2.70
C ARG A 49 2.21 -0.78 3.65
N ALA A 50 0.94 -0.97 3.30
CA ALA A 50 -0.18 -0.54 4.11
C ALA A 50 -1.21 -1.65 4.28
N GLU A 51 -1.99 -1.53 5.34
CA GLU A 51 -3.23 -2.25 5.59
C GLU A 51 -4.36 -1.22 5.71
N THR A 52 -5.47 -1.48 5.03
CA THR A 52 -6.73 -0.74 5.17
C THR A 52 -7.88 -1.73 5.34
N LEU A 53 -8.98 -1.29 5.94
CA LEU A 53 -10.21 -2.04 6.10
C LEU A 53 -11.38 -1.11 5.82
N GLY A 54 -12.32 -1.57 5.00
CA GLY A 54 -13.54 -0.84 4.71
C GLY A 54 -14.39 -1.60 3.69
N VAL A 55 -15.46 -0.96 3.23
CA VAL A 55 -16.40 -1.53 2.28
C VAL A 55 -15.90 -1.33 0.86
N VAL A 56 -16.01 -2.36 0.02
CA VAL A 56 -15.72 -2.24 -1.41
C VAL A 56 -16.83 -1.42 -2.08
N VAL A 57 -16.51 -0.23 -2.57
CA VAL A 57 -17.51 0.70 -3.17
C VAL A 57 -17.42 0.80 -4.69
N SER A 58 -16.36 0.26 -5.31
CA SER A 58 -16.24 0.17 -6.76
C SER A 58 -15.53 -1.09 -7.20
N ARG A 59 -15.73 -1.51 -8.45
CA ARG A 59 -15.12 -2.72 -9.01
C ARG A 59 -14.98 -2.63 -10.53
N GLU A 60 -13.76 -2.38 -11.01
CA GLU A 60 -13.40 -2.40 -12.43
C GLU A 60 -12.53 -3.63 -12.73
N PHE A 61 -13.16 -4.66 -13.29
CA PHE A 61 -12.50 -5.93 -13.60
C PHE A 61 -12.04 -5.97 -15.06
N LYS A 62 -10.75 -6.22 -15.27
CA LYS A 62 -10.15 -6.44 -16.58
C LYS A 62 -9.46 -7.80 -16.63
N ALA A 63 -10.12 -8.76 -17.26
CA ALA A 63 -9.66 -10.15 -17.35
C ALA A 63 -8.20 -10.25 -17.82
N ASN A 64 -7.43 -11.13 -17.18
CA ASN A 64 -6.01 -11.38 -17.44
C ASN A 64 -5.09 -10.14 -17.34
N LYS A 65 -5.57 -9.04 -16.73
CA LYS A 65 -4.80 -7.82 -16.53
C LYS A 65 -4.81 -7.40 -15.07
N PHE A 66 -5.95 -6.91 -14.58
CA PHE A 66 -6.07 -6.42 -13.22
C PHE A 66 -7.53 -6.31 -12.77
N LEU A 67 -7.72 -6.22 -11.47
CA LEU A 67 -8.93 -5.74 -10.82
C LEU A 67 -8.59 -4.43 -10.10
N LYS A 68 -9.30 -3.35 -10.41
CA LYS A 68 -9.25 -2.09 -9.65
C LYS A 68 -10.52 -1.94 -8.83
N PHE A 69 -10.37 -1.41 -7.63
CA PHE A 69 -11.49 -1.20 -6.71
C PHE A 69 -11.14 -0.12 -5.70
N LEU A 70 -12.17 0.40 -5.03
CA LEU A 70 -12.03 1.37 -3.95
C LEU A 70 -12.52 0.73 -2.65
N ILE A 71 -11.78 0.97 -1.57
CA ILE A 71 -12.17 0.66 -0.19
C ILE A 71 -12.58 1.96 0.49
N ASP A 72 -13.83 2.07 0.91
CA ASP A 72 -14.34 3.18 1.71
C ASP A 72 -14.35 2.78 3.19
N ASP A 73 -13.61 3.53 4.01
CA ASP A 73 -13.54 3.34 5.45
C ASP A 73 -14.22 4.48 6.21
N GLY A 74 -15.08 5.26 5.57
CA GLY A 74 -15.77 6.42 6.16
C GLY A 74 -14.93 7.69 6.26
N THR A 75 -13.60 7.62 6.04
CA THR A 75 -12.72 8.79 6.00
C THR A 75 -12.26 9.16 4.59
N GLY A 76 -12.63 8.35 3.60
CA GLY A 76 -12.28 8.50 2.20
C GLY A 76 -12.21 7.13 1.51
N CYS A 77 -11.86 7.14 0.22
CA CYS A 77 -11.73 5.92 -0.58
C CYS A 77 -10.27 5.62 -0.92
N VAL A 78 -9.76 4.47 -0.49
CA VAL A 78 -8.41 3.99 -0.82
C VAL A 78 -8.42 3.24 -2.15
N PRO A 79 -7.70 3.72 -3.19
CA PRO A 79 -7.57 2.99 -4.44
C PRO A 79 -6.74 1.73 -4.27
N CYS A 80 -7.27 0.61 -4.76
CA CYS A 80 -6.63 -0.69 -4.70
C CYS A 80 -6.52 -1.30 -6.10
N ILE A 81 -5.41 -1.98 -6.36
CA ILE A 81 -5.18 -2.72 -7.61
C ILE A 81 -4.64 -4.12 -7.31
N LEU A 82 -5.33 -5.12 -7.82
CA LEU A 82 -4.91 -6.52 -7.80
C LEU A 82 -4.51 -6.95 -9.22
N TRP A 83 -3.26 -7.38 -9.39
CA TRP A 83 -2.76 -7.83 -10.69
C TRP A 83 -3.20 -9.26 -10.99
N LEU A 84 -3.68 -9.50 -12.21
CA LEU A 84 -4.20 -10.79 -12.68
C LEU A 84 -3.45 -11.32 -13.91
N ASN A 85 -2.30 -10.73 -14.22
CA ASN A 85 -1.48 -11.04 -15.38
C ASN A 85 -0.27 -11.94 -15.04
N HIS A 86 -0.33 -12.69 -13.94
CA HIS A 86 0.77 -13.52 -13.45
C HIS A 86 1.34 -14.46 -14.52
N LEU A 87 0.47 -15.07 -15.32
CA LEU A 87 0.85 -16.04 -16.35
C LEU A 87 1.29 -15.40 -17.68
N ASN A 88 0.92 -14.14 -17.92
CA ASN A 88 1.07 -13.49 -19.22
C ASN A 88 2.09 -12.34 -19.20
N SER A 89 2.56 -11.93 -18.03
CA SER A 89 3.49 -10.81 -17.88
C SER A 89 4.95 -11.28 -17.91
N PRO A 90 5.82 -10.66 -18.74
CA PRO A 90 7.26 -10.93 -18.75
C PRO A 90 7.94 -10.67 -17.40
N TYR A 91 7.31 -9.91 -16.50
CA TYR A 91 7.83 -9.67 -15.15
C TYR A 91 7.96 -10.97 -14.34
N PHE A 92 7.07 -11.94 -14.56
CA PHE A 92 7.05 -13.19 -13.81
C PHE A 92 7.82 -14.33 -14.50
N SER A 93 8.28 -14.15 -15.75
CA SER A 93 8.98 -15.19 -16.50
C SER A 93 10.28 -15.66 -15.85
N ARG A 94 10.90 -14.80 -15.03
CA ARG A 94 12.14 -15.09 -14.28
C ARG A 94 11.90 -15.90 -13.00
N ARG A 95 10.65 -16.10 -12.59
CA ARG A 95 10.31 -16.83 -11.36
C ARG A 95 10.05 -18.30 -11.65
N ASN A 96 10.15 -19.12 -10.61
CA ASN A 96 9.78 -20.53 -10.70
C ASN A 96 8.31 -20.67 -11.19
N PRO A 97 8.05 -21.40 -12.30
CA PRO A 97 6.71 -21.49 -12.90
C PRO A 97 5.63 -22.04 -11.95
N PHE A 98 5.97 -22.97 -11.05
CA PHE A 98 5.04 -23.51 -10.07
C PHE A 98 4.54 -22.42 -9.11
N ASN A 99 5.47 -21.63 -8.57
CA ASN A 99 5.13 -20.51 -7.67
C ASN A 99 4.28 -19.46 -8.38
N VAL A 100 4.51 -19.22 -9.68
CA VAL A 100 3.72 -18.26 -10.47
C VAL A 100 2.27 -18.76 -10.63
N ARG A 101 2.06 -20.06 -10.87
CA ARG A 101 0.70 -20.64 -10.95
C ARG A 101 -0.07 -20.49 -9.64
N VAL A 102 0.56 -20.85 -8.52
CA VAL A 102 -0.05 -20.69 -7.18
C VAL A 102 -0.40 -19.23 -6.89
N LEU A 103 0.46 -18.29 -7.26
CA LEU A 103 0.17 -16.85 -7.13
C LEU A 103 -0.98 -16.40 -8.04
N ALA A 104 -1.06 -16.94 -9.26
CA ALA A 104 -2.15 -16.65 -10.19
C ALA A 104 -3.49 -17.15 -9.67
N GLU A 105 -3.54 -18.38 -9.17
CA GLU A 105 -4.72 -18.98 -8.53
C GLU A 105 -5.16 -18.15 -7.32
N LYS A 106 -4.26 -17.87 -6.38
CA LYS A 106 -4.57 -17.02 -5.20
C LYS A 106 -5.09 -15.63 -5.60
N ALA A 107 -4.53 -15.03 -6.65
CA ALA A 107 -5.00 -13.73 -7.14
C ALA A 107 -6.41 -13.82 -7.77
N ASN A 108 -6.72 -14.90 -8.49
CA ASN A 108 -8.06 -15.13 -9.02
C ASN A 108 -9.08 -15.38 -7.89
N ASP A 109 -8.70 -16.13 -6.86
CA ASP A 109 -9.54 -16.37 -5.68
C ASP A 109 -9.87 -15.05 -4.98
N HIS A 110 -8.86 -14.22 -4.71
CA HIS A 110 -9.08 -12.88 -4.15
C HIS A 110 -9.98 -12.02 -5.06
N ALA A 111 -9.79 -12.06 -6.39
CA ALA A 111 -10.61 -11.28 -7.32
C ALA A 111 -12.09 -11.71 -7.34
N SER A 112 -12.37 -12.98 -7.04
CA SER A 112 -13.73 -13.50 -6.88
C SER A 112 -14.39 -13.02 -5.58
N GLN A 113 -13.60 -12.88 -4.52
CA GLN A 113 -14.06 -12.44 -3.19
C GLN A 113 -14.33 -10.94 -3.12
N ILE A 114 -13.55 -10.12 -3.84
CA ILE A 114 -13.73 -8.66 -3.87
C ILE A 114 -14.98 -8.32 -4.69
N GLN A 115 -16.11 -8.18 -4.01
CA GLN A 115 -17.40 -7.77 -4.57
C GLN A 115 -17.85 -6.46 -3.94
N ILE A 116 -18.64 -5.66 -4.66
CA ILE A 116 -19.18 -4.41 -4.10
C ILE A 116 -20.05 -4.73 -2.88
N GLY A 117 -19.91 -3.93 -1.83
CA GLY A 117 -20.66 -4.05 -0.58
C GLY A 117 -20.05 -4.97 0.47
N VAL A 118 -18.97 -5.70 0.16
CA VAL A 118 -18.30 -6.55 1.16
C VAL A 118 -17.32 -5.73 2.00
N LEU A 119 -17.24 -6.06 3.29
CA LEU A 119 -16.21 -5.54 4.19
C LEU A 119 -14.91 -6.34 3.99
N ALA A 120 -13.85 -5.67 3.55
CA ALA A 120 -12.59 -6.33 3.19
C ALA A 120 -11.38 -5.65 3.81
N ARG A 121 -10.54 -6.44 4.47
CA ARG A 121 -9.19 -6.04 4.87
C ARG A 121 -8.24 -6.26 3.71
N ILE A 122 -7.57 -5.18 3.29
CA ILE A 122 -6.65 -5.18 2.17
C ILE A 122 -5.25 -4.88 2.66
N ARG A 123 -4.29 -5.72 2.29
CA ARG A 123 -2.85 -5.50 2.53
C ARG A 123 -2.10 -5.47 1.23
N GLY A 124 -1.12 -4.57 1.14
CA GLY A 124 -0.29 -4.49 -0.05
C GLY A 124 0.83 -3.49 0.02
N ARG A 125 1.51 -3.34 -1.12
CA ARG A 125 2.52 -2.30 -1.31
C ARG A 125 1.84 -0.98 -1.61
N VAL A 126 2.32 0.10 -1.00
CA VAL A 126 1.89 1.45 -1.36
C VAL A 126 2.64 1.87 -2.62
N THR A 127 1.91 2.34 -3.62
CA THR A 127 2.45 2.76 -4.91
C THR A 127 1.72 4.02 -5.37
N ALA A 128 2.34 4.79 -6.27
CA ALA A 128 1.67 5.88 -6.97
C ALA A 128 1.60 5.56 -8.45
N TYR A 129 0.45 5.75 -9.08
CA TYR A 129 0.28 5.62 -10.53
C TYR A 129 -0.39 6.89 -11.06
N ARG A 130 0.27 7.56 -12.01
CA ARG A 130 -0.17 8.85 -12.58
C ARG A 130 -0.55 9.88 -11.49
N GLY A 131 0.29 9.97 -10.44
CA GLY A 131 0.10 10.89 -9.32
C GLY A 131 -0.97 10.47 -8.29
N THR A 132 -1.67 9.35 -8.51
CA THR A 132 -2.67 8.84 -7.56
C THR A 132 -2.08 7.72 -6.71
N LEU A 133 -2.22 7.82 -5.39
CA LEU A 133 -1.82 6.77 -4.45
C LEU A 133 -2.74 5.57 -4.56
N GLN A 134 -2.17 4.37 -4.48
CA GLN A 134 -2.93 3.13 -4.52
C GLN A 134 -2.20 2.01 -3.78
N ILE A 135 -2.95 1.04 -3.26
CA ILE A 135 -2.41 -0.20 -2.72
C ILE A 135 -2.34 -1.23 -3.84
N THR A 136 -1.13 -1.68 -4.19
CA THR A 136 -0.93 -2.89 -4.97
C THR A 136 -1.12 -4.09 -4.05
N VAL A 137 -2.26 -4.76 -4.21
CA VAL A 137 -2.79 -5.78 -3.29
C VAL A 137 -1.92 -7.03 -3.31
N THR A 138 -1.61 -7.53 -2.12
CA THR A 138 -0.94 -8.82 -1.91
C THR A 138 -1.80 -9.81 -1.14
N ASP A 139 -2.69 -9.33 -0.29
CA ASP A 139 -3.53 -10.17 0.57
C ASP A 139 -4.90 -9.52 0.80
N VAL A 140 -5.93 -10.35 0.82
CA VAL A 140 -7.34 -9.97 0.97
C VAL A 140 -7.96 -10.88 2.02
N LEU A 141 -8.67 -10.28 2.98
CA LEU A 141 -9.45 -11.01 3.96
C LEU A 141 -10.85 -10.40 4.03
N LEU A 142 -11.88 -11.22 3.83
CA LEU A 142 -13.27 -10.80 4.06
C LEU A 142 -13.57 -10.84 5.56
N GLU A 143 -13.92 -9.70 6.13
CA GLU A 143 -14.23 -9.58 7.54
C GLU A 143 -15.71 -9.90 7.77
N ARG A 144 -15.97 -10.73 8.78
CA ARG A 144 -17.34 -11.11 9.20
C ARG A 144 -17.72 -10.58 10.57
N ASP A 145 -16.74 -10.14 11.35
CA ASP A 145 -16.98 -9.53 12.66
C ASP A 145 -17.57 -8.13 12.46
N PRO A 146 -18.79 -7.84 12.94
CA PRO A 146 -19.38 -6.52 12.83
C PRO A 146 -18.55 -5.42 13.51
N ASN A 147 -17.66 -5.78 14.44
CA ASN A 147 -16.78 -4.83 15.13
C ASN A 147 -15.44 -4.62 14.42
N ALA A 148 -15.14 -5.35 13.35
CA ALA A 148 -13.82 -5.30 12.70
C ALA A 148 -13.43 -3.88 12.27
N GLU A 149 -14.38 -3.11 11.74
CA GLU A 149 -14.17 -1.74 11.26
C GLU A 149 -13.79 -0.80 12.41
N ILE A 150 -14.59 -0.76 13.47
CA ILE A 150 -14.32 0.11 14.63
C ILE A 150 -13.03 -0.28 15.34
N LEU A 151 -12.73 -1.59 15.46
CA LEU A 151 -11.48 -2.06 16.04
C LEU A 151 -10.26 -1.65 15.19
N HIS A 152 -10.39 -1.70 13.86
CA HIS A 152 -9.34 -1.22 12.97
C HIS A 152 -9.13 0.29 13.08
N TRP A 153 -10.20 1.08 13.15
CA TRP A 153 -10.11 2.52 13.37
C TRP A 153 -9.38 2.86 14.67
N LEU A 154 -9.74 2.21 15.78
CA LEU A 154 -9.09 2.39 17.07
C LEU A 154 -7.59 2.07 17.00
N ASP A 155 -7.23 1.01 16.29
CA ASP A 155 -5.83 0.66 16.03
C ASP A 155 -5.10 1.71 15.21
N CYS A 156 -5.68 2.19 14.11
CA CYS A 156 -5.12 3.24 13.27
C CYS A 156 -4.86 4.52 14.08
N ILE A 157 -5.84 4.97 14.87
CA ILE A 157 -5.74 6.17 15.71
C ILE A 157 -4.66 5.98 16.79
N ARG A 158 -4.66 4.82 17.46
CA ARG A 158 -3.65 4.48 18.48
C ARG A 158 -2.25 4.48 17.88
N LEU A 159 -2.06 3.87 16.72
CA LEU A 159 -0.78 3.78 16.03
C LEU A 159 -0.32 5.13 15.49
N ALA A 160 -1.23 5.95 14.94
CA ALA A 160 -0.93 7.31 14.55
C ALA A 160 -0.38 8.11 15.73
N ARG A 161 -1.11 8.16 16.85
CA ARG A 161 -0.73 8.94 18.05
C ARG A 161 0.54 8.43 18.73
N ASN A 162 0.69 7.11 18.85
CA ASN A 162 1.73 6.53 19.70
C ASN A 162 2.97 6.08 18.92
N CYS A 163 2.86 5.86 17.62
CA CYS A 163 3.95 5.36 16.80
C CYS A 163 4.27 6.33 15.66
N TYR A 164 3.34 6.56 14.73
CA TYR A 164 3.65 7.20 13.44
C TYR A 164 3.97 8.68 13.57
N ASP A 165 3.20 9.39 14.39
CA ASP A 165 3.27 10.85 14.51
C ASP A 165 4.28 11.34 15.55
N ARG A 166 4.92 10.44 16.29
CA ARG A 166 6.01 10.81 17.19
C ARG A 166 7.23 11.22 16.37
N SER A 167 7.84 12.33 16.75
CA SER A 167 9.13 12.74 16.21
C SER A 167 10.16 11.63 16.44
N ILE A 168 10.86 11.24 15.37
CA ILE A 168 12.05 10.43 15.53
C ILE A 168 13.14 11.39 16.04
N ASN A 169 13.51 11.26 17.31
CA ASN A 169 14.79 11.79 17.78
C ASN A 169 15.90 11.01 17.06
N LEU A 170 16.33 11.48 15.89
CA LEU A 170 17.54 10.98 15.23
C LEU A 170 18.74 11.39 16.09
N PRO A 171 19.43 10.48 16.80
CA PRO A 171 20.38 10.88 17.83
C PRO A 171 21.68 11.56 17.34
N ASN A 172 21.84 11.91 16.07
CA ASN A 172 23.17 12.23 15.52
C ASN A 172 23.30 13.42 14.55
N LEU A 173 22.31 14.32 14.43
CA LEU A 173 22.50 15.55 13.65
C LEU A 173 23.03 16.75 14.47
N GLN A 174 23.12 16.64 15.80
CA GLN A 174 23.61 17.73 16.66
C GLN A 174 25.14 17.79 16.80
N LYS A 175 25.92 16.83 16.28
CA LYS A 175 27.38 16.81 16.41
C LYS A 175 28.16 17.60 15.36
N GLN A 176 27.49 18.17 14.33
CA GLN A 176 28.18 18.90 13.26
C GLN A 176 28.10 20.44 13.36
N GLN A 177 27.44 20.99 14.39
CA GLN A 177 27.37 22.44 14.63
C GLN A 177 28.21 22.93 15.84
N ARG A 178 29.06 22.07 16.41
CA ARG A 178 29.96 22.43 17.54
C ARG A 178 31.43 22.24 17.21
N ARG A 179 31.83 22.62 15.99
CA ARG A 179 33.24 22.88 15.65
C ARG A 179 33.32 24.25 14.99
N PHE A 180 33.37 25.26 15.84
CA PHE A 180 34.07 26.51 15.58
C PHE A 180 35.18 26.60 16.62
#